data_AF-A0A812HW90-F1
#
_entry.id   AF-A0A812HW90-F1
#
_cell.length_a   1.000
_cell.length_b   1.000
_cell.length_c   1.000
_cell.angle_alpha   90.00
_cell.angle_beta   90.00
_cell.angle_gamma   90.00
#
_symmetry.space_group_name_H-M   'P 1'
#
loop_
_entity.id
_entity.type
_entity.pdbx_description
1 polymer ?
#
loop_
_entity_poly.entity_id
_entity_poly.type
_entity_poly.pdbx_seq_one_letter_code
_entity_poly.pdbx_strand_id
1 'polypeptide(L)'
;MTISDLPVRHLDSSATQFEQFADAIMHHPLEVTVTIFDNLYKFCCENKYSNLPEPFNLKKEPSEGYKFIREFGPKANNRNQFMEWTDKQINTRGGKIEAWSEGKVKEALHNHMRGKLNAKTIEHWPFTLKSFTPWFLDNVLSKMLLSLRQHAITWIGRTRTGKSLGSKTVLFTQSKYEIDLADSTDLVPSILTAKHVDFFKAEPLTRFKPGVFDDGMLQRMDASFLKAYSSAHFEQGAGRHACNNPYDRSVDKEAFANMNTTKCRHISHEDFIKLITPSFSAVDEAEDLDAILARTHFIVLSDSGV
;
A
#
# COMPACT_ATOMS: atom_id res chain seq x y z
N MET A 1 22.52 20.40 -33.53
CA MET A 1 23.46 20.13 -32.43
C MET A 1 23.17 18.72 -31.95
N THR A 2 24.06 17.79 -32.26
CA THR A 2 23.93 16.35 -32.05
C THR A 2 24.17 15.98 -30.58
N ILE A 3 23.26 15.21 -29.99
CA ILE A 3 23.52 14.42 -28.77
C ILE A 3 24.20 13.15 -29.27
N SER A 4 25.47 13.27 -29.62
CA SER A 4 26.36 12.13 -29.83
C SER A 4 27.24 12.01 -28.60
N ASP A 5 27.31 10.79 -28.08
CA ASP A 5 28.23 10.28 -27.05
C ASP A 5 27.83 10.50 -25.58
N LEU A 6 26.91 9.65 -25.10
CA LEU A 6 27.02 9.15 -23.73
C LEU A 6 27.75 7.79 -23.77
N PRO A 7 28.82 7.61 -22.99
CA PRO A 7 29.67 6.44 -23.11
C PRO A 7 28.90 5.18 -22.68
N VAL A 8 28.92 4.16 -23.54
CA VAL A 8 28.64 2.79 -23.11
C VAL A 8 29.67 2.48 -22.01
N ARG A 9 29.20 2.33 -20.77
CA ARG A 9 30.03 1.80 -19.68
C ARG A 9 29.37 0.54 -19.17
N HIS A 10 30.11 -0.56 -19.26
CA HIS A 10 29.81 -1.79 -18.56
C HIS A 10 29.72 -1.50 -17.06
N LEU A 11 28.65 -1.94 -16.40
CA LEU A 11 28.37 -1.69 -14.99
C LEU A 11 28.40 -3.00 -14.22
N ASP A 12 29.61 -3.48 -13.95
CA ASP A 12 29.83 -4.54 -12.96
C ASP A 12 30.23 -3.89 -11.63
N SER A 13 29.24 -3.83 -10.72
CA SER A 13 29.33 -3.77 -9.24
C SER A 13 28.41 -2.72 -8.59
N SER A 14 27.80 -3.12 -7.48
CA SER A 14 26.76 -2.42 -6.71
C SER A 14 27.24 -1.17 -5.95
N ALA A 15 28.52 -0.80 -6.07
CA ALA A 15 29.09 0.33 -5.32
C ALA A 15 28.78 1.69 -5.99
N THR A 16 28.67 1.74 -7.33
CA THR A 16 28.49 2.99 -8.07
C THR A 16 27.07 3.55 -8.01
N GLN A 17 26.08 2.72 -7.63
CA GLN A 17 24.71 3.18 -7.35
C GLN A 17 24.62 4.00 -6.05
N PHE A 18 25.59 3.82 -5.14
CA PHE A 18 25.63 4.52 -3.85
C PHE A 18 26.30 5.90 -3.97
N GLU A 19 27.26 6.07 -4.87
CA GLU A 19 27.84 7.39 -5.19
C GLU A 19 26.81 8.31 -5.87
N GLN A 20 25.97 7.78 -6.77
CA GLN A 20 24.85 8.54 -7.35
C GLN A 20 23.74 8.89 -6.33
N PHE A 21 23.64 8.14 -5.22
CA PHE A 21 22.71 8.42 -4.14
C PHE A 21 23.18 9.58 -3.23
N ALA A 22 24.50 9.75 -3.08
CA ALA A 22 25.08 10.83 -2.27
C ALA A 22 25.11 12.19 -2.99
N ASP A 23 25.35 12.20 -4.31
CA ASP A 23 25.41 13.43 -5.12
C ASP A 23 24.06 14.15 -5.23
N ALA A 24 22.94 13.45 -5.03
CA ALA A 24 21.60 14.02 -5.11
C ALA A 24 21.11 14.67 -3.80
N ILE A 25 21.77 14.43 -2.66
CA ILE A 25 21.21 14.78 -1.33
C ILE A 25 22.08 15.77 -0.54
N MET A 26 23.38 15.90 -0.81
CA MET A 26 24.27 16.61 0.12
C MET A 26 24.93 17.86 -0.47
N HIS A 27 24.19 18.98 -0.44
CA HIS A 27 24.81 20.32 -0.40
C HIS A 27 25.37 20.69 0.98
N HIS A 28 25.56 19.72 1.88
CA HIS A 28 26.27 19.90 3.15
C HIS A 28 27.34 18.81 3.32
N PRO A 29 28.57 19.16 3.69
CA PRO A 29 29.63 18.19 3.94
C PRO A 29 29.28 17.36 5.18
N LEU A 30 28.94 16.09 4.98
CA LEU A 30 28.81 15.11 6.06
C LEU A 30 30.01 14.17 6.00
N GLU A 31 30.69 13.98 7.13
CA GLU A 31 31.71 12.92 7.26
C GLU A 31 31.02 11.56 7.25
N VAL A 32 31.03 10.92 6.08
CA VAL A 32 30.44 9.60 5.89
C VAL A 32 31.33 8.56 6.57
N THR A 33 30.90 8.08 7.74
CA THR A 33 31.49 6.91 8.40
C THR A 33 30.72 5.64 8.04
N VAL A 34 31.41 4.49 8.04
CA VAL A 34 30.87 3.18 7.62
C VAL A 34 29.58 2.79 8.38
N THR A 35 29.35 3.34 9.57
CA THR A 35 28.22 3.00 10.44
C THR A 35 27.04 3.97 10.36
N ILE A 36 27.12 5.03 9.54
CA ILE A 36 26.12 6.11 9.55
C ILE A 36 24.73 5.63 9.10
N PHE A 37 24.68 4.73 8.10
CA PHE A 37 23.44 4.18 7.56
C PHE A 37 22.77 3.17 8.51
N ASP A 38 23.57 2.35 9.19
CA ASP A 38 23.08 1.41 10.21
C ASP A 38 22.46 2.16 11.40
N ASN A 39 23.07 3.28 11.79
CA ASN A 39 22.57 4.12 12.87
C ASN A 39 21.30 4.90 12.48
N LEU A 40 21.23 5.43 11.26
CA LEU A 40 20.04 6.07 10.70
C LEU A 40 18.85 5.11 10.65
N TYR A 41 19.05 3.90 10.12
CA TYR A 41 18.02 2.88 10.07
C TYR A 41 17.53 2.48 11.46
N LYS A 42 18.46 2.27 12.39
CA LYS A 42 18.16 1.94 13.79
C LYS A 42 17.34 3.04 14.48
N PHE A 43 17.73 4.31 14.37
CA PHE A 43 17.01 5.42 15.02
C PHE A 43 15.63 5.65 14.42
N CYS A 44 15.45 5.45 13.11
CA CYS A 44 14.16 5.52 12.44
C CYS A 44 13.22 4.37 12.85
N CYS A 45 13.74 3.14 12.99
CA CYS A 45 12.96 2.00 13.48
C CYS A 45 12.60 2.11 14.97
N GLU A 46 13.45 2.76 15.77
CA GLU A 46 13.25 2.96 17.22
C GLU A 46 12.47 4.24 17.56
N ASN A 47 12.02 5.02 16.56
CA ASN A 47 11.37 6.33 16.73
C ASN A 47 12.21 7.35 17.53
N LYS A 48 13.54 7.29 17.44
CA LYS A 48 14.47 8.19 18.15
C LYS A 48 14.94 9.33 17.26
N TYR A 49 13.98 10.05 16.68
CA TYR A 49 14.23 11.09 15.67
C TYR A 49 14.99 12.31 16.18
N SER A 50 15.00 12.54 17.50
CA SER A 50 15.84 13.57 18.15
C SER A 50 17.33 13.25 18.12
N ASN A 51 17.69 11.99 17.90
CA ASN A 51 19.07 11.49 17.97
C ASN A 51 19.70 11.32 16.58
N LEU A 52 18.99 11.73 15.52
CA LEU A 52 19.54 11.79 14.19
C LEU A 52 20.64 12.88 14.12
N PRO A 53 21.65 12.75 13.26
CA PRO A 53 22.63 13.82 13.05
C PRO A 53 21.96 15.06 12.42
N GLU A 54 22.44 16.27 12.75
CA GLU A 54 22.00 17.47 12.03
C GLU A 54 22.26 17.32 10.51
N PRO A 55 21.34 17.78 9.63
CA PRO A 55 20.12 18.55 9.90
C PRO A 55 18.86 17.70 10.14
N PHE A 56 18.99 16.37 10.28
CA PHE A 56 17.86 15.43 10.30
C PHE A 56 17.25 15.21 11.68
N ASN A 57 17.85 15.77 12.74
CA ASN A 57 17.23 15.80 14.06
C ASN A 57 16.01 16.73 14.07
N LEU A 58 14.90 16.22 14.60
CA LEU A 58 13.76 17.09 14.89
C LEU A 58 14.10 17.97 16.11
N LYS A 59 14.06 19.30 15.95
CA LYS A 59 14.37 20.27 17.02
C LYS A 59 13.40 20.24 18.22
N LYS A 60 12.24 19.58 18.10
CA LYS A 60 11.32 19.28 19.21
C LYS A 60 10.29 18.24 18.76
N GLU A 61 10.11 17.18 19.55
CA GLU A 61 9.00 16.24 19.35
C GLU A 61 7.66 16.94 19.67
N PRO A 62 6.61 16.82 18.83
CA PRO A 62 5.27 17.07 19.30
C PRO A 62 4.89 15.97 20.31
N SER A 63 4.21 16.33 21.41
CA SER A 63 3.33 15.44 22.19
C SER A 63 3.81 14.65 23.42
N GLU A 64 4.39 15.28 24.45
CA GLU A 64 4.60 14.57 25.74
C GLU A 64 3.31 13.92 26.30
N GLY A 65 2.15 14.58 26.16
CA GLY A 65 0.87 14.04 26.61
C GLY A 65 0.35 12.85 25.79
N TYR A 66 0.45 12.88 24.45
CA TYR A 66 0.06 11.73 23.64
C TYR A 66 1.07 10.58 23.75
N LYS A 67 2.36 10.87 23.94
CA LYS A 67 3.39 9.86 24.26
C LYS A 67 3.09 9.17 25.58
N PHE A 68 2.73 9.93 26.60
CA PHE A 68 2.30 9.40 27.89
C PHE A 68 1.07 8.48 27.76
N ILE A 69 0.07 8.85 26.96
CA ILE A 69 -1.10 7.98 26.68
C ILE A 69 -0.69 6.70 25.95
N ARG A 70 0.23 6.77 24.97
CA ARG A 70 0.72 5.57 24.25
C ARG A 70 1.52 4.62 25.13
N GLU A 71 2.29 5.15 26.07
CA GLU A 71 3.20 4.37 26.93
C GLU A 71 2.47 3.81 28.17
N PHE A 72 1.57 4.58 28.77
CA PHE A 72 0.96 4.28 30.07
C PHE A 72 -0.56 4.17 30.07
N GLY A 73 -1.22 4.48 28.95
CA GLY A 73 -2.67 4.35 28.78
C GLY A 73 -3.12 2.88 28.82
N PRO A 74 -4.33 2.58 29.35
CA PRO A 74 -4.88 1.23 29.30
C PRO A 74 -5.06 0.76 27.86
N LYS A 75 -4.71 -0.49 27.58
CA LYS A 75 -4.74 -1.07 26.22
C LYS A 75 -6.12 -1.51 25.74
N ALA A 76 -7.09 -1.62 26.67
CA ALA A 76 -8.46 -1.98 26.39
C ALA A 76 -9.39 -1.34 27.43
N ASN A 77 -10.64 -1.07 27.06
CA ASN A 77 -11.62 -0.50 27.98
C ASN A 77 -12.42 -1.58 28.73
N ASN A 78 -11.74 -2.57 29.30
CA ASN A 78 -12.41 -3.60 30.09
C ASN A 78 -12.78 -3.02 31.46
N ARG A 79 -14.01 -3.23 31.92
CA ARG A 79 -14.48 -2.74 33.23
C ARG A 79 -14.27 -1.23 33.43
N ASN A 80 -14.51 -0.42 32.39
CA ASN A 80 -14.41 1.06 32.44
C ASN A 80 -13.01 1.63 32.74
N GLN A 81 -11.94 0.86 32.48
CA GLN A 81 -10.56 1.31 32.69
C GLN A 81 -10.21 2.64 32.03
N PHE A 82 -10.84 3.01 30.91
CA PHE A 82 -10.56 4.30 30.27
C PHE A 82 -11.11 5.47 31.06
N MET A 83 -12.29 5.33 31.67
CA MET A 83 -12.85 6.38 32.52
C MET A 83 -12.02 6.54 33.78
N GLU A 84 -11.76 5.44 34.50
CA GLU A 84 -10.97 5.47 35.74
C GLU A 84 -9.56 6.03 35.53
N TRP A 85 -8.91 5.65 34.43
CA TRP A 85 -7.58 6.16 34.11
C TRP A 85 -7.62 7.62 33.67
N THR A 86 -8.60 8.02 32.85
CA THR A 86 -8.75 9.42 32.41
C THR A 86 -8.94 10.33 33.61
N ASP A 87 -9.91 10.03 34.47
CA ASP A 87 -10.26 10.84 35.64
C ASP A 87 -9.06 11.00 36.59
N LYS A 88 -8.26 9.93 36.75
CA LYS A 88 -7.05 9.97 37.56
C LYS A 88 -5.98 10.88 36.94
N GLN A 89 -5.70 10.73 35.64
CA GLN A 89 -4.54 11.39 35.03
C GLN A 89 -4.76 12.87 34.75
N ILE A 90 -5.99 13.30 34.42
CA ILE A 90 -6.29 14.72 34.19
C ILE A 90 -6.29 15.53 35.50
N ASN A 91 -6.53 14.87 36.64
CA ASN A 91 -6.53 15.48 37.97
C ASN A 91 -5.21 15.27 38.73
N THR A 92 -4.22 14.60 38.13
CA THR A 92 -2.91 14.40 38.75
C THR A 92 -2.06 15.66 38.57
N ARG A 93 -1.77 16.34 39.69
CA ARG A 93 -0.97 17.57 39.70
C ARG A 93 0.45 17.34 39.18
N GLY A 94 0.88 18.15 38.21
CA GLY A 94 2.15 17.99 37.50
C GLY A 94 2.17 16.84 36.48
N GLY A 95 1.01 16.22 36.21
CA GLY A 95 0.87 15.12 35.27
C GLY A 95 1.02 15.55 33.81
N LYS A 96 1.47 14.63 32.95
CA LYS A 96 1.72 14.92 31.51
C LYS A 96 0.45 15.27 30.71
N ILE A 97 -0.73 14.97 31.25
CA ILE A 97 -2.04 15.32 30.67
C ILE A 97 -2.96 16.00 31.71
N GLU A 98 -2.37 16.63 32.73
CA GLU A 98 -3.13 17.43 33.71
C GLU A 98 -3.98 18.49 33.00
N ALA A 99 -5.23 18.65 33.44
CA ALA A 99 -6.22 19.59 32.89
C ALA A 99 -6.56 19.40 31.40
N TRP A 100 -6.20 18.28 30.77
CA TRP A 100 -6.73 17.94 29.45
C TRP A 100 -8.24 17.66 29.53
N SER A 101 -8.97 17.97 28.46
CA SER A 101 -10.39 17.65 28.41
C SER A 101 -10.60 16.14 28.39
N GLU A 102 -11.56 15.65 29.18
CA GLU A 102 -11.89 14.22 29.24
C GLU A 102 -12.18 13.64 27.87
N GLY A 103 -12.95 14.36 27.03
CA GLY A 103 -13.29 13.94 25.68
C GLY A 103 -12.04 13.67 24.83
N LYS A 104 -11.04 14.55 24.92
CA LYS A 104 -9.78 14.42 24.20
C LYS A 104 -8.96 13.22 24.67
N VAL A 105 -8.92 12.95 25.98
CA VAL A 105 -8.18 11.81 26.54
C VAL A 105 -8.88 10.50 26.20
N LYS A 106 -10.21 10.44 26.33
CA LYS A 106 -11.02 9.26 25.96
C LYS A 106 -10.90 8.97 24.46
N GLU A 107 -10.93 9.99 23.60
CA GLU A 107 -10.70 9.84 22.17
C GLU A 107 -9.29 9.35 21.86
N ALA A 108 -8.26 9.90 22.52
CA ALA A 108 -6.88 9.44 22.38
C ALA A 108 -6.69 7.98 22.85
N LEU A 109 -7.34 7.57 23.94
CA LEU A 109 -7.34 6.18 24.42
C LEU A 109 -8.11 5.25 23.48
N HIS A 110 -9.24 5.69 22.94
CA HIS A 110 -9.95 4.96 21.90
C HIS A 110 -9.11 4.81 20.64
N ASN A 111 -8.39 5.86 20.23
CA ASN A 111 -7.45 5.81 19.12
C ASN A 111 -6.23 4.95 19.43
N HIS A 112 -5.77 4.89 20.68
CA HIS A 112 -4.70 3.97 21.10
C HIS A 112 -5.16 2.50 21.09
N MET A 113 -6.38 2.25 21.57
CA MET A 113 -7.03 0.93 21.57
C MET A 113 -7.32 0.43 20.15
N ARG A 114 -7.90 1.30 19.32
CA ARG A 114 -8.11 1.07 17.88
C ARG A 114 -6.78 1.07 17.12
N GLY A 115 -5.76 1.69 17.71
CA GLY A 115 -4.41 1.93 17.20
C GLY A 115 -3.52 0.70 17.06
N LYS A 116 -4.08 -0.52 17.14
CA LYS A 116 -3.56 -1.61 16.31
C LYS A 116 -4.03 -1.40 14.87
N LEU A 117 -3.59 -0.30 14.27
CA LEU A 117 -3.59 -0.09 12.83
C LEU A 117 -2.60 -1.12 12.25
N ASN A 118 -3.07 -2.34 12.04
CA ASN A 118 -2.32 -3.33 11.27
C ASN A 118 -2.36 -3.01 9.77
N ALA A 119 -3.12 -1.99 9.35
CA ALA A 119 -2.96 -1.32 8.07
C ALA A 119 -1.76 -0.37 8.15
N LYS A 120 -0.79 -0.58 7.28
CA LYS A 120 0.42 0.24 7.19
C LYS A 120 0.22 1.32 6.15
N THR A 121 0.40 2.57 6.53
CA THR A 121 0.57 3.65 5.56
C THR A 121 1.97 3.59 4.95
N ILE A 122 2.06 3.72 3.64
CA ILE A 122 3.31 3.91 2.92
C ILE A 122 3.24 5.31 2.30
N GLU A 123 4.20 6.17 2.61
CA GLU A 123 4.25 7.57 2.14
C GLU A 123 5.40 7.80 1.15
N HIS A 124 6.26 6.79 0.97
CA HIS A 124 7.36 6.84 0.03
C HIS A 124 7.39 5.58 -0.83
N TRP A 125 7.46 5.77 -2.15
CA TRP A 125 7.55 4.68 -3.13
C TRP A 125 8.46 5.10 -4.28
N PRO A 126 9.57 4.39 -4.53
CA PRO A 126 10.58 4.82 -5.50
C PRO A 126 10.23 4.45 -6.95
N PHE A 127 9.17 3.68 -7.17
CA PHE A 127 8.78 3.20 -8.51
C PHE A 127 7.69 4.09 -9.11
N THR A 128 7.73 4.22 -10.42
CA THR A 128 6.72 4.96 -11.21
C THR A 128 6.20 4.09 -12.33
N LEU A 129 5.24 4.58 -13.13
CA LEU A 129 4.80 3.84 -14.32
C LEU A 129 5.95 3.53 -15.29
N LYS A 130 7.05 4.30 -15.29
CA LYS A 130 8.26 4.01 -16.08
C LYS A 130 9.01 2.75 -15.65
N SER A 131 8.71 2.23 -14.46
CA SER A 131 9.30 1.00 -13.93
C SER A 131 8.66 -0.26 -14.51
N PHE A 132 7.51 -0.16 -15.19
CA PHE A 132 6.91 -1.29 -15.90
C PHE A 132 7.63 -1.53 -17.23
N THR A 133 7.67 -2.79 -17.67
CA THR A 133 8.10 -3.13 -19.03
C THR A 133 7.16 -2.48 -20.05
N PRO A 134 7.68 -1.95 -21.19
CA PRO A 134 6.86 -1.21 -22.16
C PRO A 134 5.60 -1.95 -22.60
N TRP A 135 5.73 -3.25 -22.94
CA TRP A 135 4.58 -4.05 -23.38
C TRP A 135 3.45 -4.12 -22.34
N PHE A 136 3.77 -4.14 -21.05
CA PHE A 136 2.78 -4.24 -19.98
C PHE A 136 2.09 -2.89 -19.77
N LEU A 137 2.86 -1.81 -19.82
CA LEU A 137 2.31 -0.46 -19.75
C LEU A 137 1.38 -0.20 -20.94
N ASP A 138 1.84 -0.50 -22.15
CA ASP A 138 1.16 -0.17 -23.41
C ASP A 138 -0.05 -1.06 -23.70
N ASN A 139 0.03 -2.36 -23.41
CA ASN A 139 -1.02 -3.30 -23.78
C ASN A 139 -1.96 -3.67 -22.63
N VAL A 140 -1.52 -3.52 -21.38
CA VAL A 140 -2.32 -3.89 -20.20
C VAL A 140 -2.79 -2.64 -19.45
N LEU A 141 -1.87 -1.89 -18.85
CA LEU A 141 -2.25 -0.76 -17.98
C LEU A 141 -2.97 0.35 -18.74
N SER A 142 -2.50 0.72 -19.94
CA SER A 142 -3.10 1.80 -20.75
C SER A 142 -4.59 1.58 -21.02
N LYS A 143 -5.00 0.32 -21.21
CA LYS A 143 -6.39 -0.09 -21.50
C LYS A 143 -7.31 0.12 -20.31
N MET A 144 -6.76 0.10 -19.10
CA MET A 144 -7.50 0.24 -17.86
C MET A 144 -7.62 1.70 -17.41
N LEU A 145 -6.68 2.58 -17.82
CA LEU A 145 -6.55 3.96 -17.32
C LEU A 145 -7.88 4.74 -17.33
N LEU A 146 -8.68 4.58 -18.37
CA LEU A 146 -9.96 5.31 -18.53
C LEU A 146 -10.99 4.97 -17.45
N SER A 147 -10.93 3.76 -16.89
CA SER A 147 -11.90 3.27 -15.90
C SER A 147 -11.26 2.94 -14.55
N LEU A 148 -9.97 3.24 -14.36
CA LEU A 148 -9.25 3.04 -13.10
C LEU A 148 -9.84 3.78 -11.90
N ARG A 149 -10.61 4.85 -12.12
CA ARG A 149 -11.31 5.59 -11.05
C ARG A 149 -12.64 4.94 -10.63
N GLN A 150 -13.12 3.98 -11.42
CA GLN A 150 -14.42 3.32 -11.25
C GLN A 150 -14.30 1.83 -10.90
N HIS A 151 -13.20 1.19 -11.31
CA HIS A 151 -12.97 -0.23 -11.13
C HIS A 151 -11.76 -0.51 -10.25
N ALA A 152 -11.89 -1.52 -9.39
CA ALA A 152 -10.76 -2.08 -8.65
C ALA A 152 -9.80 -2.84 -9.58
N ILE A 153 -8.60 -3.16 -9.09
CA ILE A 153 -7.67 -4.05 -9.80
C ILE A 153 -7.35 -5.26 -8.92
N THR A 154 -7.64 -6.46 -9.40
CA THR A 154 -7.20 -7.70 -8.75
C THR A 154 -6.03 -8.30 -9.52
N TRP A 155 -4.90 -8.43 -8.81
CA TRP A 155 -3.67 -9.03 -9.28
C TRP A 155 -3.60 -10.47 -8.78
N ILE A 156 -3.55 -11.45 -9.69
CA ILE A 156 -3.48 -12.88 -9.39
C ILE A 156 -2.16 -13.44 -9.92
N GLY A 157 -1.53 -14.39 -9.22
CA GLY A 157 -0.28 -15.01 -9.68
C GLY A 157 0.61 -15.47 -8.53
N ARG A 158 1.70 -16.20 -8.78
CA ARG A 158 2.52 -16.75 -7.69
C ARG A 158 3.25 -15.68 -6.87
N THR A 159 3.76 -16.07 -5.71
CA THR A 159 4.67 -15.21 -4.93
C THR A 159 5.86 -14.81 -5.80
N ARG A 160 6.34 -13.56 -5.64
CA ARG A 160 7.49 -13.00 -6.37
C ARG A 160 7.28 -12.77 -7.88
N THR A 161 6.04 -12.75 -8.39
CA THR A 161 5.76 -12.34 -9.78
C THR A 161 5.62 -10.82 -9.96
N GLY A 162 5.79 -10.03 -8.90
CA GLY A 162 5.72 -8.57 -8.97
C GLY A 162 4.33 -7.96 -8.71
N LYS A 163 3.30 -8.75 -8.36
CA LYS A 163 1.94 -8.25 -8.07
C LYS A 163 1.90 -7.06 -7.11
N SER A 164 2.47 -7.23 -5.91
CA SER A 164 2.47 -6.19 -4.87
C SER A 164 3.25 -4.95 -5.31
N LEU A 165 4.35 -5.15 -6.06
CA LEU A 165 5.16 -4.05 -6.61
C LEU A 165 4.37 -3.25 -7.65
N GLY A 166 3.75 -3.95 -8.60
CA GLY A 166 2.95 -3.32 -9.66
C GLY A 166 1.72 -2.60 -9.09
N SER A 167 1.00 -3.28 -8.20
CA SER A 167 -0.18 -2.75 -7.52
C SER A 167 0.12 -1.44 -6.77
N LYS A 168 1.17 -1.42 -5.93
CA LYS A 168 1.58 -0.24 -5.17
C LYS A 168 2.05 0.89 -6.09
N THR A 169 2.77 0.57 -7.16
CA THR A 169 3.23 1.58 -8.14
C THR A 169 2.06 2.29 -8.82
N VAL A 170 1.03 1.55 -9.23
CA VAL A 170 -0.17 2.14 -9.83
C VAL A 170 -0.94 3.00 -8.81
N LEU A 171 -1.14 2.51 -7.58
CA LEU A 171 -1.84 3.25 -6.52
C LEU A 171 -1.12 4.54 -6.11
N PHE A 172 0.21 4.52 -6.00
CA PHE A 172 0.99 5.73 -5.73
C PHE A 172 0.87 6.75 -6.86
N THR A 173 0.84 6.28 -8.11
CA THR A 173 0.63 7.16 -9.27
C THR A 173 -0.78 7.77 -9.24
N GLN A 174 -1.81 6.99 -8.89
CA GLN A 174 -3.19 7.48 -8.72
C GLN A 174 -3.28 8.53 -7.60
N SER A 175 -2.71 8.23 -6.43
CA SER A 175 -2.66 9.15 -5.29
C SER A 175 -2.03 10.49 -5.68
N LYS A 176 -0.86 10.44 -6.34
CA LYS A 176 -0.19 11.63 -6.86
C LYS A 176 -1.05 12.39 -7.86
N TYR A 177 -1.63 11.71 -8.83
CA TYR A 177 -2.49 12.33 -9.84
C TYR A 177 -3.70 13.05 -9.22
N GLU A 178 -4.38 12.44 -8.25
CA GLU A 178 -5.55 13.05 -7.60
C GLU A 178 -5.15 14.24 -6.71
N ILE A 179 -3.98 14.20 -6.05
CA ILE A 179 -3.44 15.33 -5.27
C ILE A 179 -3.08 16.50 -6.20
N ASP A 180 -2.35 16.22 -7.29
CA ASP A 180 -1.95 17.22 -8.28
C ASP A 180 -3.20 17.87 -8.92
N LEU A 181 -4.23 17.06 -9.23
CA LEU A 181 -5.51 17.55 -9.77
C LEU A 181 -6.29 18.43 -8.76
N ALA A 182 -6.14 18.17 -7.47
CA ALA A 182 -6.78 18.93 -6.40
C ALA A 182 -5.99 20.18 -5.98
N ASP A 183 -4.80 20.41 -6.55
CA ASP A 183 -3.90 21.53 -6.22
C ASP A 183 -3.61 21.63 -4.71
N SER A 184 -3.48 20.49 -4.04
CA SER A 184 -3.30 20.43 -2.60
C SER A 184 -1.83 20.31 -2.22
N THR A 185 -1.29 21.34 -1.58
CA THR A 185 0.11 21.37 -1.11
C THR A 185 0.32 20.65 0.22
N ASP A 186 -0.76 20.38 0.96
CA ASP A 186 -0.73 19.79 2.31
C ASP A 186 -0.75 18.26 2.29
N LEU A 187 -0.98 17.67 1.12
CA LEU A 187 -1.09 16.22 0.93
C LEU A 187 0.15 15.67 0.25
N VAL A 188 0.65 14.55 0.79
CA VAL A 188 1.72 13.77 0.15
C VAL A 188 1.14 12.48 -0.43
N PRO A 189 1.60 12.05 -1.61
CA PRO A 189 1.17 10.77 -2.17
C PRO A 189 1.42 9.64 -1.20
N SER A 190 0.40 8.86 -0.91
CA SER A 190 0.49 7.76 0.05
C SER A 190 -0.53 6.69 -0.26
N ILE A 191 -0.31 5.48 0.24
CA ILE A 191 -1.24 4.36 0.12
C ILE A 191 -1.40 3.65 1.45
N LEU A 192 -2.53 2.98 1.61
CA LEU A 192 -2.79 2.10 2.74
C LEU A 192 -2.64 0.64 2.32
N THR A 193 -1.86 -0.15 3.06
CA THR A 193 -1.73 -1.59 2.80
C THR A 193 -2.10 -2.42 4.02
N ALA A 194 -2.84 -3.50 3.81
CA ALA A 194 -3.25 -4.38 4.89
C ALA A 194 -3.35 -5.84 4.42
N LYS A 195 -3.08 -6.77 5.33
CA LYS A 195 -3.27 -8.22 5.15
C LYS A 195 -4.66 -8.70 5.53
N HIS A 196 -5.38 -7.91 6.33
CA HIS A 196 -6.76 -8.17 6.71
C HIS A 196 -7.59 -6.93 6.39
N VAL A 197 -8.76 -7.15 5.79
CA VAL A 197 -9.57 -6.05 5.28
C VAL A 197 -10.21 -5.23 6.40
N ASP A 198 -10.50 -5.83 7.55
CA ASP A 198 -11.02 -5.08 8.70
C ASP A 198 -10.14 -3.89 9.10
N PHE A 199 -8.86 -3.90 8.71
CA PHE A 199 -7.96 -2.77 8.95
C PHE A 199 -8.25 -1.56 8.07
N PHE A 200 -8.88 -1.72 6.90
CA PHE A 200 -9.38 -0.63 6.06
C PHE A 200 -10.67 0.01 6.60
N LYS A 201 -11.35 -0.62 7.58
CA LYS A 201 -12.51 0.01 8.27
C LYS A 201 -12.06 1.08 9.26
N ALA A 202 -10.84 0.97 9.78
CA ALA A 202 -10.30 1.90 10.77
C ALA A 202 -9.80 3.21 10.14
N GLU A 203 -9.27 3.12 8.92
CA GLU A 203 -8.88 4.27 8.11
C GLU A 203 -9.48 4.09 6.70
N PRO A 204 -10.52 4.88 6.35
CA PRO A 204 -11.19 4.73 5.07
C PRO A 204 -10.24 5.07 3.91
N LEU A 205 -10.34 4.28 2.84
CA LEU A 205 -9.63 4.54 1.60
C LEU A 205 -10.23 5.75 0.90
N THR A 206 -9.37 6.69 0.48
CA THR A 206 -9.78 7.90 -0.23
C THR A 206 -9.10 7.97 -1.59
N ARG A 207 -9.53 8.90 -2.46
CA ARG A 207 -8.84 9.16 -3.74
C ARG A 207 -7.38 9.61 -3.56
N PHE A 208 -7.07 10.27 -2.45
CA PHE A 208 -5.72 10.74 -2.12
C PHE A 208 -4.87 9.66 -1.43
N LYS A 209 -5.53 8.72 -0.75
CA LYS A 209 -4.88 7.62 -0.02
C LYS A 209 -5.54 6.28 -0.39
N PRO A 210 -5.27 5.78 -1.61
CA PRO A 210 -5.87 4.54 -2.10
C PRO A 210 -5.24 3.32 -1.41
N GLY A 211 -5.86 2.14 -1.58
CA GLY A 211 -5.58 0.96 -0.77
C GLY A 211 -5.20 -0.30 -1.55
N VAL A 212 -4.30 -1.10 -0.96
CA VAL A 212 -3.99 -2.46 -1.43
C VAL A 212 -4.15 -3.50 -0.34
N PHE A 213 -5.07 -4.44 -0.58
CA PHE A 213 -5.17 -5.68 0.15
C PHE A 213 -4.05 -6.63 -0.32
N ASP A 214 -2.93 -6.63 0.41
CA ASP A 214 -1.67 -7.27 0.02
C ASP A 214 -1.40 -8.49 0.90
N ASP A 215 -0.90 -9.59 0.33
CA ASP A 215 -0.76 -10.91 0.98
C ASP A 215 -2.05 -11.45 1.64
N GLY A 216 -3.20 -10.91 1.26
CA GLY A 216 -4.50 -11.34 1.74
C GLY A 216 -4.96 -12.66 1.11
N MET A 217 -5.96 -13.29 1.73
CA MET A 217 -6.59 -14.50 1.19
C MET A 217 -7.98 -14.18 0.64
N LEU A 218 -8.08 -13.74 -0.62
CA LEU A 218 -9.39 -13.46 -1.25
C LEU A 218 -10.30 -14.69 -1.24
N GLN A 219 -9.72 -15.88 -1.35
CA GLN A 219 -10.42 -17.16 -1.37
C GLN A 219 -11.09 -17.54 -0.03
N ARG A 220 -10.91 -16.71 1.01
CA ARG A 220 -11.57 -16.84 2.31
C ARG A 220 -12.55 -15.71 2.61
N MET A 221 -12.72 -14.79 1.68
CA MET A 221 -13.58 -13.63 1.84
C MET A 221 -14.94 -13.91 1.23
N ASP A 222 -16.01 -13.49 1.92
CA ASP A 222 -17.35 -13.63 1.41
C ASP A 222 -17.60 -12.70 0.21
N ALA A 223 -18.57 -13.08 -0.62
CA ALA A 223 -18.89 -12.36 -1.84
C ALA A 223 -19.42 -10.94 -1.59
N SER A 224 -20.19 -10.73 -0.51
CA SER A 224 -20.73 -9.40 -0.17
C SER A 224 -19.60 -8.41 0.07
N PHE A 225 -18.56 -8.87 0.77
CA PHE A 225 -17.36 -8.11 1.03
C PHE A 225 -16.57 -7.83 -0.27
N LEU A 226 -16.32 -8.84 -1.09
CA LEU A 226 -15.56 -8.69 -2.33
C LEU A 226 -16.24 -7.71 -3.30
N LYS A 227 -17.58 -7.80 -3.44
CA LYS A 227 -18.38 -6.83 -4.21
C LYS A 227 -18.23 -5.40 -3.66
N ALA A 228 -18.27 -5.23 -2.34
CA ALA A 228 -18.14 -3.92 -1.71
C ALA A 228 -16.74 -3.33 -1.87
N TYR A 229 -15.69 -4.15 -1.72
CA TYR A 229 -14.31 -3.72 -1.92
C TYR A 229 -14.03 -3.38 -3.38
N SER A 230 -14.46 -4.23 -4.31
CA SER A 230 -14.28 -4.02 -5.76
C SER A 230 -15.05 -2.82 -6.31
N SER A 231 -16.06 -2.34 -5.59
CA SER A 231 -16.85 -1.18 -6.01
C SER A 231 -16.23 0.14 -5.56
N ALA A 232 -15.73 0.94 -6.49
CA ALA A 232 -15.35 2.34 -6.22
C ALA A 232 -16.55 3.26 -5.91
N HIS A 233 -17.78 2.72 -5.76
CA HIS A 233 -18.99 3.54 -5.54
C HIS A 233 -18.99 4.32 -4.24
N PHE A 234 -18.26 3.89 -3.21
CA PHE A 234 -18.22 4.64 -1.95
C PHE A 234 -17.43 5.95 -2.05
N GLU A 235 -16.39 5.99 -2.88
CA GLU A 235 -15.63 7.20 -3.19
C GLU A 235 -14.91 7.03 -4.54
N GLN A 236 -15.40 7.73 -5.57
CA GLN A 236 -14.84 7.64 -6.92
C GLN A 236 -13.37 8.12 -6.92
N GLY A 237 -12.49 7.34 -7.53
CA GLY A 237 -11.04 7.61 -7.54
C GLY A 237 -10.28 7.04 -6.33
N ALA A 238 -10.96 6.53 -5.30
CA ALA A 238 -10.32 5.74 -4.25
C ALA A 238 -9.87 4.39 -4.82
N GLY A 239 -8.65 4.34 -5.36
CA GLY A 239 -8.06 3.14 -5.95
C GLY A 239 -8.07 1.98 -4.94
N ARG A 240 -8.54 0.82 -5.38
CA ARG A 240 -8.65 -0.39 -4.55
C ARG A 240 -8.07 -1.56 -5.28
N HIS A 241 -6.94 -2.05 -4.80
CA HIS A 241 -6.29 -3.20 -5.38
C HIS A 241 -6.30 -4.38 -4.42
N ALA A 242 -6.31 -5.59 -4.98
CA ALA A 242 -6.09 -6.81 -4.22
C ALA A 242 -4.99 -7.64 -4.90
N CYS A 243 -4.12 -8.24 -4.10
CA CYS A 243 -3.10 -9.18 -4.57
C CYS A 243 -3.42 -10.57 -4.02
N ASN A 244 -3.58 -11.56 -4.89
CA ASN A 244 -3.84 -12.93 -4.50
C ASN A 244 -2.98 -13.94 -5.26
N ASN A 245 -2.79 -15.12 -4.67
CA ASN A 245 -1.91 -16.14 -5.21
C ASN A 245 -2.59 -17.27 -6.00
N PRO A 246 -3.73 -17.84 -5.55
CA PRO A 246 -4.32 -19.00 -6.19
C PRO A 246 -4.89 -18.71 -7.58
N TYR A 247 -4.52 -19.53 -8.56
CA TYR A 247 -5.14 -19.62 -9.89
C TYR A 247 -4.99 -21.07 -10.40
N ASP A 248 -5.78 -21.44 -11.41
CA ASP A 248 -5.75 -22.79 -11.97
C ASP A 248 -4.58 -22.97 -12.96
N ARG A 249 -3.57 -23.74 -12.56
CA ARG A 249 -2.38 -23.98 -13.38
C ARG A 249 -2.59 -24.99 -14.51
N SER A 250 -3.60 -25.86 -14.41
CA SER A 250 -3.96 -26.76 -15.50
C SER A 250 -4.50 -25.93 -16.65
N VAL A 251 -5.45 -25.04 -16.35
CA VAL A 251 -6.06 -24.15 -17.33
C VAL A 251 -5.02 -23.20 -17.95
N ASP A 252 -4.11 -22.65 -17.15
CA ASP A 252 -3.00 -21.83 -17.68
C ASP A 252 -2.17 -22.58 -18.73
N LYS A 253 -1.75 -23.81 -18.43
CA LYS A 253 -0.94 -24.63 -19.33
C LYS A 253 -1.68 -24.97 -20.63
N GLU A 254 -2.95 -25.35 -20.52
CA GLU A 254 -3.80 -25.68 -21.67
C GLU A 254 -4.04 -24.45 -22.54
N ALA A 255 -4.38 -23.31 -21.92
CA ALA A 255 -4.54 -22.03 -22.62
C ALA A 255 -3.25 -21.64 -23.35
N PHE A 256 -2.09 -21.71 -22.70
CA PHE A 256 -0.81 -21.38 -23.33
C PHE A 256 -0.48 -22.30 -24.52
N ALA A 257 -0.71 -23.60 -24.39
CA ALA A 257 -0.51 -24.56 -25.48
C ALA A 257 -1.43 -24.23 -26.68
N ASN A 258 -2.69 -23.91 -26.41
CA ASN A 258 -3.66 -23.51 -27.44
C ASN A 258 -3.27 -22.20 -28.12
N MET A 259 -2.82 -21.20 -27.36
CA MET A 259 -2.35 -19.93 -27.92
C MET A 259 -1.12 -20.10 -28.82
N ASN A 260 -0.20 -21.00 -28.47
CA ASN A 260 0.98 -21.28 -29.30
C ASN A 260 0.65 -22.02 -30.59
N THR A 261 -0.36 -22.88 -30.55
CA THR A 261 -0.85 -23.66 -31.70
C THR A 261 -1.67 -22.78 -32.65
N THR A 262 -2.62 -22.02 -32.12
CA THR A 262 -3.54 -21.19 -32.92
C THR A 262 -2.95 -19.83 -33.31
N LYS A 263 -1.86 -19.41 -32.66
CA LYS A 263 -1.31 -18.03 -32.70
C LYS A 263 -2.30 -16.96 -32.24
N CYS A 264 -3.43 -17.35 -31.65
CA CYS A 264 -4.38 -16.43 -31.04
C CYS A 264 -3.98 -16.18 -29.58
N ARG A 265 -3.87 -14.91 -29.16
CA ARG A 265 -3.51 -14.50 -27.79
C ARG A 265 -4.74 -14.19 -26.92
N HIS A 266 -5.84 -14.89 -27.17
CA HIS A 266 -7.09 -14.74 -26.41
C HIS A 266 -7.44 -16.05 -25.72
N ILE A 267 -8.01 -15.94 -24.52
CA ILE A 267 -8.60 -17.05 -23.77
C ILE A 267 -10.12 -16.91 -23.82
N SER A 268 -10.84 -18.03 -23.81
CA SER A 268 -12.30 -18.00 -23.73
C SER A 268 -12.74 -17.43 -22.38
N HIS A 269 -13.94 -16.85 -22.31
CA HIS A 269 -14.50 -16.39 -21.03
C HIS A 269 -14.61 -17.55 -20.03
N GLU A 270 -15.08 -18.72 -20.48
CA GLU A 270 -15.21 -19.91 -19.64
C GLU A 270 -13.86 -20.35 -19.02
N ASP A 271 -12.80 -20.40 -19.83
CA ASP A 271 -11.47 -20.77 -19.35
C ASP A 271 -10.88 -19.68 -18.45
N PHE A 272 -11.16 -18.40 -18.74
CA PHE A 272 -10.77 -17.32 -17.86
C PHE A 272 -11.44 -17.42 -16.48
N ILE A 273 -12.73 -17.76 -16.42
CA ILE A 273 -13.43 -18.00 -15.15
C ILE A 273 -12.76 -19.16 -14.40
N LYS A 274 -12.57 -20.31 -15.05
CA LYS A 274 -11.89 -21.47 -14.44
C LYS A 274 -10.49 -21.09 -13.91
N LEU A 275 -9.75 -20.28 -14.68
CA LEU A 275 -8.42 -19.81 -14.31
C LEU A 275 -8.41 -19.03 -12.98
N ILE A 276 -9.38 -18.14 -12.78
CA ILE A 276 -9.43 -17.28 -11.58
C ILE A 276 -10.21 -17.86 -10.41
N THR A 277 -11.08 -18.86 -10.62
CA THR A 277 -11.94 -19.48 -9.59
C THR A 277 -11.20 -19.83 -8.28
N PRO A 278 -9.96 -20.35 -8.30
CA PRO A 278 -9.23 -20.64 -7.06
C PRO A 278 -9.01 -19.42 -6.16
N SER A 279 -8.97 -18.20 -6.71
CA SER A 279 -8.89 -16.95 -5.95
C SER A 279 -10.21 -16.55 -5.29
N PHE A 280 -11.33 -17.13 -5.72
CA PHE A 280 -12.69 -16.77 -5.33
C PHE A 280 -13.49 -17.97 -4.80
N SER A 281 -12.81 -18.99 -4.25
CA SER A 281 -13.46 -20.24 -3.82
C SER A 281 -14.50 -20.10 -2.71
N ALA A 282 -14.60 -18.93 -2.07
CA ALA A 282 -15.62 -18.60 -1.07
C ALA A 282 -16.83 -17.85 -1.65
N VAL A 283 -16.87 -17.67 -2.98
CA VAL A 283 -18.00 -17.11 -3.70
C VAL A 283 -18.81 -18.28 -4.27
N ASP A 284 -19.94 -18.57 -3.62
CA ASP A 284 -20.78 -19.74 -3.96
C ASP A 284 -21.75 -19.45 -5.12
N GLU A 285 -22.12 -18.18 -5.33
CA GLU A 285 -23.11 -17.76 -6.33
C GLU A 285 -22.45 -17.18 -7.58
N ALA A 286 -22.88 -17.62 -8.76
CA ALA A 286 -22.36 -17.13 -10.04
C ALA A 286 -22.67 -15.64 -10.25
N GLU A 287 -23.88 -15.19 -9.86
CA GLU A 287 -24.29 -13.78 -9.95
C GLU A 287 -23.36 -12.86 -9.14
N ASP A 288 -22.84 -13.37 -8.02
CA ASP A 288 -21.92 -12.63 -7.17
C ASP A 288 -20.53 -12.51 -7.78
N LEU A 289 -20.05 -13.56 -8.45
CA LEU A 289 -18.82 -13.51 -9.22
C LEU A 289 -18.95 -12.55 -10.41
N ASP A 290 -20.06 -12.59 -11.14
CA ASP A 290 -20.36 -11.66 -12.23
C ASP A 290 -20.38 -10.20 -11.75
N ALA A 291 -20.95 -9.96 -10.58
CA ALA A 291 -20.99 -8.65 -9.96
C ALA A 291 -19.59 -8.15 -9.56
N ILE A 292 -18.67 -9.05 -9.19
CA ILE A 292 -17.25 -8.72 -8.94
C ILE A 292 -16.55 -8.42 -10.27
N LEU A 293 -16.77 -9.25 -11.30
CA LEU A 293 -16.19 -9.12 -12.64
C LEU A 293 -16.54 -7.80 -13.30
N ALA A 294 -17.80 -7.37 -13.20
CA ALA A 294 -18.27 -6.11 -13.76
C ALA A 294 -17.62 -4.86 -13.12
N ARG A 295 -16.95 -5.00 -11.96
CA ARG A 295 -16.40 -3.89 -11.18
C ARG A 295 -14.88 -3.94 -11.03
N THR A 296 -14.22 -4.94 -11.60
CA THR A 296 -12.81 -5.23 -11.31
C THR A 296 -12.06 -5.52 -12.59
N HIS A 297 -10.93 -4.84 -12.78
CA HIS A 297 -9.91 -5.25 -13.73
C HIS A 297 -9.11 -6.41 -13.17
N PHE A 298 -8.92 -7.46 -13.96
CA PHE A 298 -8.14 -8.63 -13.57
C PHE A 298 -6.82 -8.67 -14.32
N ILE A 299 -5.73 -8.79 -13.56
CA ILE A 299 -4.39 -9.03 -14.10
C ILE A 299 -3.91 -10.35 -13.53
N VAL A 300 -3.79 -11.37 -14.39
CA VAL A 300 -3.29 -12.69 -14.01
C VAL A 300 -1.85 -12.83 -14.50
N LEU A 301 -0.90 -12.81 -13.57
CA LEU A 301 0.52 -13.06 -13.83
C LEU A 301 0.78 -14.57 -13.74
N SER A 302 0.55 -15.25 -14.85
CA SER A 302 0.68 -16.70 -15.02
C SER A 302 2.14 -17.18 -15.03
N ASP A 303 2.37 -18.46 -14.80
CA ASP A 303 3.70 -19.07 -14.92
C ASP A 303 4.16 -19.15 -16.38
N SER A 304 3.19 -19.21 -17.29
CA SER A 304 3.42 -19.29 -18.74
C SER A 304 3.75 -17.93 -19.36
N GLY A 305 3.72 -16.84 -18.58
CA GLY A 305 4.02 -15.48 -19.06
C GLY A 305 2.98 -14.94 -20.04
N VAL A 306 1.77 -15.49 -20.00
CA VAL A 306 0.56 -14.97 -20.66
C VAL A 306 0.01 -13.81 -19.84
#